data_AF-A0A9J7DXI8-F1
#
_entry.id   AF-A0A9J7DXI8-F1
#
_cell.length_a   1.000
_cell.length_b   1.000
_cell.length_c   1.000
_cell.angle_alpha   90.00
_cell.angle_beta   90.00
_cell.angle_gamma   90.00
#
_symmetry.space_group_name_H-M   'P 1'
#
loop_
_entity.id
_entity.type
_entity.pdbx_description
1 polymer ?
#
loop_
_entity_poly.entity_id
_entity_poly.type
_entity_poly.pdbx_seq_one_letter_code
_entity_poly.pdbx_strand_id
1 'polypeptide(L)'
;MRSFIFITVLSALTACYGASVLPDNNEMITVVYDDEAPNGRIVSDAEFKNSVIIPDNWVLLSEWRCDAPPINNQVQRVGVRYEGDPSIRIGQVSVSYFPPAPHIAYGQLGNYFMEVNITTPVGREVRSTVGMYYRA
;
A
#
# COMPACT_ATOMS: atom_id res chain seq x y z
N MET A 1 27.55 34.08 27.17
CA MET A 1 26.25 33.92 26.47
C MET A 1 26.42 32.87 25.39
N ARG A 2 25.37 32.05 25.16
CA ARG A 2 25.20 31.03 24.11
C ARG A 2 25.55 29.58 24.48
N SER A 3 24.73 29.02 25.37
CA SER A 3 24.44 27.57 25.42
C SER A 3 22.91 27.39 25.41
N PHE A 4 22.26 27.67 24.28
CA PHE A 4 20.78 27.56 24.15
C PHE A 4 20.34 27.05 22.78
N ILE A 5 21.17 26.29 22.05
CA ILE A 5 20.84 25.83 20.67
C ILE A 5 20.68 24.31 20.57
N PHE A 6 20.85 23.53 21.65
CA PHE A 6 20.76 22.07 21.56
C PHE A 6 19.40 21.47 21.91
N ILE A 7 18.49 22.22 22.56
CA ILE A 7 17.22 21.65 23.06
C ILE A 7 16.07 21.75 22.05
N THR A 8 16.16 22.64 21.05
CA THR A 8 15.05 22.86 20.11
C THR A 8 14.90 21.79 19.02
N VAL A 9 15.96 21.03 18.73
CA VAL A 9 15.90 19.98 17.69
C VAL A 9 15.27 18.69 18.21
N LEU A 10 15.37 18.41 19.52
CA LEU A 10 14.87 17.17 20.10
C LEU A 10 13.34 17.14 20.21
N SER A 11 12.68 18.29 20.41
CA SER A 11 11.22 18.38 20.51
C SER A 11 10.47 18.20 19.19
N ALA A 12 11.15 18.32 18.03
CA ALA A 12 10.54 18.04 16.74
C ALA A 12 10.55 16.54 16.41
N LEU A 13 11.52 15.78 16.94
CA LEU A 13 11.62 14.34 16.67
C LEU A 13 10.54 13.55 17.42
N THR A 14 10.13 13.99 18.62
CA THR A 14 9.05 13.33 19.37
C THR A 14 7.66 13.51 18.76
N ALA A 15 7.45 14.56 17.97
CA ALA A 15 6.19 14.77 17.24
C ALA A 15 6.05 13.84 16.02
N CYS A 16 7.15 13.31 15.49
CA CYS A 16 7.11 12.35 14.37
C CYS A 16 6.86 10.91 14.83
N TYR A 17 7.11 10.58 16.10
CA TYR A 17 6.81 9.26 16.67
C TYR A 17 5.32 9.06 17.02
N GLY A 18 4.54 10.13 17.10
CA GLY A 18 3.10 10.06 17.41
C GLY A 18 2.21 9.64 16.24
N ALA A 19 2.76 9.60 15.01
CA ALA A 19 2.00 9.23 13.81
C ALA A 19 2.13 7.74 13.44
N SER A 20 3.05 6.99 14.07
CA SER A 20 3.16 5.54 13.91
C SER A 20 2.26 4.85 14.93
N VAL A 21 0.96 5.12 14.89
CA VAL A 21 0.00 4.18 15.48
C VAL A 21 0.08 2.95 14.60
N LEU A 22 0.88 1.97 15.04
CA LEU A 22 0.84 0.63 14.48
C LEU A 22 -0.62 0.18 14.60
N PRO A 23 -1.31 -0.07 13.48
CA PRO A 23 -2.67 -0.57 13.52
C PRO A 23 -2.67 -1.89 14.30
N ASP A 24 -3.77 -2.14 15.00
CA ASP A 24 -3.94 -3.36 15.78
C ASP A 24 -3.67 -4.57 14.89
N ASN A 25 -3.13 -5.67 15.44
CA ASN A 25 -2.76 -6.86 14.65
C ASN A 25 -3.94 -7.47 13.87
N ASN A 26 -5.17 -7.03 14.14
CA ASN A 26 -6.38 -7.47 13.48
C ASN A 26 -6.97 -6.46 12.48
N GLU A 27 -6.30 -5.34 12.24
CA GLU A 27 -6.75 -4.31 11.31
C GLU A 27 -6.07 -4.46 9.94
N MET A 28 -6.87 -4.35 8.88
CA MET A 28 -6.39 -4.45 7.51
C MET A 28 -5.71 -3.14 7.12
N ILE A 29 -4.44 -3.22 6.77
CA ILE A 29 -3.64 -2.09 6.32
C ILE A 29 -3.80 -1.96 4.82
N THR A 30 -4.02 -0.76 4.31
CA THR A 30 -3.97 -0.49 2.87
C THR A 30 -2.76 0.38 2.57
N VAL A 31 -2.04 0.02 1.51
CA VAL A 31 -0.91 0.79 0.98
C VAL A 31 -1.25 1.21 -0.44
N VAL A 32 -1.06 2.49 -0.73
CA VAL A 32 -1.34 3.09 -2.03
C VAL A 32 -0.04 3.53 -2.67
N TYR A 33 0.21 3.11 -3.90
CA TYR A 33 1.35 3.45 -4.73
C TYR A 33 0.90 4.35 -5.87
N ASP A 34 1.49 5.52 -5.97
CA ASP A 34 1.27 6.51 -7.03
C ASP A 34 2.60 7.26 -7.32
N ASP A 35 2.58 8.17 -8.29
CA ASP A 35 3.77 8.94 -8.69
C ASP A 35 4.32 9.84 -7.56
N GLU A 36 3.47 10.27 -6.61
CA GLU A 36 3.88 11.09 -5.46
C GLU A 36 4.42 10.22 -4.31
N ALA A 37 3.98 8.96 -4.22
CA ALA A 37 4.35 7.98 -3.21
C ALA A 37 4.85 6.66 -3.84
N PRO A 38 6.02 6.64 -4.49
CA PRO A 38 6.57 5.43 -5.11
C PRO A 38 6.97 4.36 -4.07
N ASN A 39 7.19 4.74 -2.81
CA ASN A 39 7.46 3.76 -1.74
C ASN A 39 6.18 3.25 -1.07
N GLY A 40 5.02 3.69 -1.55
CA GLY A 40 3.73 3.42 -0.94
C GLY A 40 3.43 4.37 0.21
N ARG A 41 2.19 4.84 0.28
CA ARG A 41 1.62 5.52 1.43
C ARG A 41 0.68 4.55 2.15
N ILE A 42 0.95 4.32 3.44
CA ILE A 42 0.01 3.59 4.31
C ILE A 42 -1.19 4.49 4.56
N VAL A 43 -2.39 3.96 4.38
CA VAL A 43 -3.65 4.67 4.55
C VAL A 43 -4.58 3.85 5.42
N SER A 44 -5.35 4.53 6.25
CA SER A 44 -6.44 3.90 6.99
C SER A 44 -7.63 3.57 6.06
N ASP A 45 -8.44 2.59 6.44
CA ASP A 45 -9.65 2.21 5.69
C ASP A 45 -10.63 3.40 5.54
N ALA A 46 -10.70 4.27 6.55
CA ALA A 46 -11.51 5.49 6.51
C ALA A 46 -10.99 6.51 5.48
N GLU A 47 -9.67 6.72 5.39
CA GLU A 47 -9.07 7.63 4.40
C GLU A 47 -9.22 7.10 2.97
N PHE A 48 -9.12 5.78 2.80
CA PHE A 48 -9.30 5.13 1.52
C PHE A 48 -10.75 5.18 1.04
N LYS A 49 -11.73 4.89 1.92
CA LYS A 49 -13.16 4.90 1.58
C LYS A 49 -13.74 6.30 1.41
N ASN A 50 -13.23 7.29 2.13
CA ASN A 50 -13.72 8.67 2.04
C ASN A 50 -13.08 9.46 0.88
N SER A 51 -12.41 8.79 -0.07
CA SER A 51 -11.80 9.42 -1.25
C SER A 51 -10.77 10.52 -0.94
N VAL A 52 -10.26 10.58 0.29
CA VAL A 52 -9.22 11.56 0.68
C VAL A 52 -7.93 11.29 -0.08
N ILE A 53 -7.69 10.01 -0.39
CA ILE A 53 -6.48 9.51 -1.06
C ILE A 53 -6.74 9.08 -2.51
N ILE A 54 -7.97 8.67 -2.83
CA ILE A 54 -8.44 8.44 -4.19
C ILE A 54 -9.26 9.68 -4.58
N PRO A 55 -8.64 10.80 -5.02
CA PRO A 55 -9.41 11.94 -5.47
C PRO A 55 -10.41 11.54 -6.56
N ASP A 56 -11.50 12.30 -6.71
CA ASP A 56 -12.62 12.01 -7.64
C ASP A 56 -12.23 11.73 -9.10
N ASN A 57 -10.98 12.01 -9.48
CA ASN A 57 -10.44 11.75 -10.81
C ASN A 57 -9.83 10.34 -10.97
N TRP A 58 -9.73 9.53 -9.92
CA TRP A 58 -9.28 8.15 -10.06
C TRP A 58 -10.46 7.21 -10.24
N VAL A 59 -10.40 6.39 -11.28
CA VAL A 59 -11.42 5.40 -11.59
C VAL A 59 -10.80 4.02 -11.49
N LEU A 60 -11.50 3.13 -10.77
CA LEU A 60 -11.10 1.74 -10.59
C LEU A 60 -11.18 1.00 -11.93
N LEU A 61 -10.05 0.47 -12.39
CA LEU A 61 -9.97 -0.43 -13.54
C LEU A 61 -10.26 -1.87 -13.17
N SER A 62 -9.68 -2.30 -12.05
CA SER A 62 -9.69 -3.70 -11.65
C SER A 62 -9.49 -3.84 -10.15
N GLU A 63 -10.26 -4.76 -9.55
CA GLU A 63 -10.08 -5.21 -8.17
C GLU A 63 -9.85 -6.72 -8.17
N TRP A 64 -8.84 -7.17 -7.44
CA TRP A 64 -8.52 -8.58 -7.27
C TRP A 64 -8.47 -8.94 -5.80
N ARG A 65 -9.25 -9.95 -5.40
CA ARG A 65 -9.18 -10.54 -4.07
C ARG A 65 -8.27 -11.76 -4.10
N CYS A 66 -7.20 -11.69 -3.34
CA CYS A 66 -6.14 -12.67 -3.25
C CYS A 66 -6.24 -13.37 -1.90
N ASP A 67 -6.78 -14.58 -1.90
CA ASP A 67 -6.96 -15.40 -0.71
C ASP A 67 -6.21 -16.73 -0.88
N ALA A 68 -5.28 -17.02 0.03
CA ALA A 68 -4.58 -18.30 0.08
C ALA A 68 -4.35 -18.73 1.54
N PRO A 69 -4.73 -19.97 1.93
CA PRO A 69 -4.66 -20.42 3.31
C PRO A 69 -3.20 -20.51 3.79
N PRO A 70 -2.91 -20.35 5.09
CA PRO A 70 -1.54 -20.45 5.58
C PRO A 70 -1.01 -21.88 5.41
N ILE A 71 0.21 -22.01 4.89
CA ILE A 71 0.89 -23.32 4.78
C ILE A 71 2.11 -23.32 5.71
N ASN A 72 2.14 -24.30 6.62
CA ASN A 72 3.19 -24.42 7.62
C ASN A 72 4.58 -24.45 6.98
N ASN A 73 5.46 -23.59 7.50
CA ASN A 73 6.85 -23.46 7.08
C ASN A 73 7.04 -23.13 5.58
N GLN A 74 6.03 -22.55 4.92
CA GLN A 74 6.11 -22.10 3.54
C GLN A 74 5.80 -20.60 3.42
N VAL A 75 6.47 -19.97 2.45
CA VAL A 75 6.15 -18.64 1.95
C VAL A 75 5.08 -18.79 0.88
N GLN A 76 4.08 -17.91 0.90
CA GLN A 76 3.11 -17.86 -0.18
C GLN A 76 3.36 -16.66 -1.06
N ARG A 77 3.14 -16.85 -2.36
CA ARG A 77 3.24 -15.79 -3.36
C ARG A 77 2.00 -15.80 -4.23
N VAL A 78 1.37 -14.64 -4.34
CA VAL A 78 0.26 -14.41 -5.26
C VAL A 78 0.66 -13.30 -6.21
N GLY A 79 0.48 -13.55 -7.51
CA GLY A 79 0.70 -12.59 -8.58
C GLY A 79 -0.63 -12.22 -9.21
N VAL A 80 -0.86 -10.93 -9.39
CA VAL A 80 -1.98 -10.36 -10.12
C VAL A 80 -1.43 -9.68 -11.35
N ARG A 81 -2.04 -9.96 -12.50
CA ARG A 81 -1.67 -9.35 -13.78
C ARG A 81 -2.90 -8.71 -14.40
N TYR A 82 -2.78 -7.43 -14.76
CA TYR A 82 -3.77 -6.70 -15.52
C TYR A 82 -3.16 -6.24 -16.84
N GLU A 83 -3.92 -6.39 -17.91
CA GLU A 83 -3.58 -5.93 -19.25
C GLU A 83 -4.85 -5.33 -19.87
N GLY A 84 -4.84 -4.02 -20.05
CA GLY A 84 -6.00 -3.25 -20.50
C GLY A 84 -5.79 -2.57 -21.83
N ASP A 85 -6.71 -1.67 -22.16
CA ASP A 85 -6.63 -0.86 -23.38
C ASP A 85 -5.34 0.00 -23.42
N PRO A 86 -4.59 0.00 -24.54
CA PRO A 86 -3.35 0.78 -24.66
C PRO A 86 -3.49 2.29 -24.50
N SER A 87 -4.70 2.85 -24.59
CA SER A 87 -4.98 4.28 -24.35
C SER A 87 -5.14 4.63 -22.88
N ILE A 88 -5.38 3.64 -22.02
CA ILE A 88 -5.56 3.82 -20.59
C ILE A 88 -4.23 3.57 -19.86
N ARG A 89 -3.84 4.50 -18.98
CA ARG A 89 -2.62 4.39 -18.17
C ARG A 89 -2.97 4.16 -16.71
N ILE A 90 -2.43 3.09 -16.14
CA ILE A 90 -2.57 2.76 -14.72
C ILE A 90 -1.65 3.71 -13.95
N GLY A 91 -2.22 4.63 -13.18
CA GLY A 91 -1.46 5.64 -12.45
C GLY A 91 -1.42 5.41 -10.94
N GLN A 92 -2.23 4.49 -10.42
CA GLN A 92 -2.25 4.17 -9.01
C GLN A 92 -2.58 2.68 -8.78
N VAL A 93 -1.93 2.09 -7.78
CA VAL A 93 -2.17 0.73 -7.31
C VAL A 93 -2.40 0.76 -5.80
N SER A 94 -3.46 0.10 -5.33
CA SER A 94 -3.70 -0.13 -3.90
C SER A 94 -3.48 -1.60 -3.58
N VAL A 95 -2.84 -1.89 -2.46
CA VAL A 95 -2.69 -3.24 -1.93
C VAL A 95 -3.04 -3.23 -0.46
N SER A 96 -3.97 -4.09 -0.07
CA SER A 96 -4.38 -4.25 1.31
C SER A 96 -3.87 -5.58 1.88
N TYR A 97 -3.53 -5.62 3.17
CA TYR A 97 -3.02 -6.81 3.84
C TYR A 97 -3.24 -6.75 5.35
N PHE A 98 -3.18 -7.92 5.99
CA PHE A 98 -3.13 -8.02 7.45
C PHE A 98 -1.67 -8.08 7.93
N PRO A 99 -1.34 -7.48 9.10
CA PRO A 99 -0.03 -7.64 9.71
C PRO A 99 0.30 -9.12 9.97
N PRO A 100 1.58 -9.54 9.82
CA PRO A 100 2.76 -8.75 9.45
C PRO A 100 2.80 -8.40 7.95
N ALA A 101 3.44 -7.27 7.61
CA ALA A 101 3.50 -6.77 6.25
C ALA A 101 4.14 -7.79 5.27
N PRO A 102 3.47 -8.10 4.14
CA PRO A 102 4.07 -8.88 3.08
C PRO A 102 5.07 -8.03 2.28
N HIS A 103 5.94 -8.72 1.54
CA HIS A 103 6.73 -8.07 0.51
C HIS A 103 5.87 -7.86 -0.73
N ILE A 104 5.71 -6.60 -1.15
CA ILE A 104 4.91 -6.20 -2.30
C ILE A 104 5.87 -5.68 -3.38
N ALA A 105 5.83 -6.30 -4.56
CA ALA A 105 6.53 -5.84 -5.74
C ALA A 105 5.50 -5.55 -6.82
N TYR A 106 5.62 -4.41 -7.50
CA TYR A 106 4.69 -4.00 -8.54
C TYR A 106 5.45 -3.47 -9.77
N GLY A 107 4.80 -3.55 -10.93
CA GLY A 107 5.32 -3.05 -12.20
C GLY A 107 5.37 -1.52 -12.27
N GLN A 108 5.95 -1.00 -13.34
CA GLN A 108 6.03 0.45 -13.54
C GLN A 108 4.65 1.05 -13.83
N LEU A 109 4.26 2.06 -13.04
CA LEU A 109 3.08 2.91 -13.28
C LEU A 109 3.20 3.67 -14.61
N GLY A 110 2.07 4.15 -15.13
CA GLY A 110 1.99 4.87 -16.41
C GLY A 110 1.91 3.95 -17.63
N ASN A 111 1.75 2.63 -17.43
CA ASN A 111 1.56 1.65 -18.49
C ASN A 111 0.11 1.15 -18.56
N TYR A 112 -0.25 0.50 -19.67
CA TYR A 112 -1.54 -0.21 -19.83
C TYR A 112 -1.52 -1.63 -19.25
N PHE A 113 -0.37 -2.02 -18.73
CA PHE A 113 -0.06 -3.32 -18.17
C PHE A 113 0.50 -3.13 -16.76
N MET A 114 0.06 -3.96 -15.82
CA MET A 114 0.55 -3.97 -14.45
C MET A 114 0.62 -5.39 -13.91
N GLU A 115 1.72 -5.70 -13.25
CA GLU A 115 1.88 -6.93 -12.47
C GLU A 115 2.14 -6.55 -11.01
N VAL A 116 1.41 -7.17 -10.09
CA VAL A 116 1.57 -6.99 -8.64
C VAL A 116 1.82 -8.35 -8.03
N ASN A 117 2.94 -8.51 -7.35
CA ASN A 117 3.35 -9.72 -6.66
C ASN A 117 3.36 -9.47 -5.15
N ILE A 118 2.59 -10.26 -4.41
CA ILE A 118 2.52 -10.22 -2.96
C ILE A 118 3.17 -11.50 -2.44
N THR A 119 4.16 -11.35 -1.56
CA THR A 119 4.88 -12.47 -0.93
C THR A 119 4.76 -12.38 0.58
N THR A 120 4.10 -13.35 1.21
CA THR A 120 3.84 -13.32 2.65
C THR A 120 4.99 -13.89 3.47
N PRO A 121 5.10 -13.56 4.76
CA PRO A 121 6.01 -14.23 5.66
C PRO A 121 5.69 -15.73 5.82
N VAL A 122 6.68 -16.50 6.27
CA VAL A 122 6.55 -17.95 6.44
C VAL A 122 5.38 -18.32 7.34
N GLY A 123 4.55 -19.28 6.92
CA GLY A 123 3.42 -19.78 7.71
C GLY A 123 2.23 -18.82 7.79
N ARG A 124 2.18 -17.79 6.93
CA ARG A 124 1.08 -16.82 6.89
C ARG A 124 0.17 -17.03 5.70
N GLU A 125 -1.10 -16.70 5.92
CA GLU A 125 -2.10 -16.63 4.86
C GLU A 125 -1.85 -15.43 3.95
N VAL A 126 -2.30 -15.53 2.72
CA VAL A 126 -2.47 -14.36 1.84
C VAL A 126 -3.93 -13.95 1.98
N ARG A 127 -4.16 -12.73 2.44
CA ARG A 127 -5.49 -12.13 2.47
C ARG A 127 -5.36 -10.67 2.11
N SER A 128 -5.50 -10.41 0.81
CA SER A 128 -5.16 -9.12 0.22
C SER A 128 -6.11 -8.74 -0.90
N THR A 129 -6.47 -7.46 -0.96
CA THR A 129 -7.17 -6.89 -2.11
C THR A 129 -6.22 -5.97 -2.86
N VAL A 130 -6.08 -6.19 -4.17
CA VAL A 130 -5.30 -5.35 -5.07
C VAL A 130 -6.26 -4.53 -5.95
N GLY A 131 -6.19 -3.21 -5.84
CA GLY A 131 -6.91 -2.29 -6.71
C GLY A 131 -5.97 -1.63 -7.71
N MET A 132 -6.42 -1.44 -8.95
CA MET A 132 -5.69 -0.70 -9.98
C MET A 132 -6.57 0.41 -10.52
N TYR A 133 -6.01 1.61 -10.66
CA TYR A 133 -6.76 2.81 -11.01
C TYR A 133 -6.08 3.57 -12.14
N TYR A 134 -6.90 4.20 -12.97
CA TYR A 134 -6.46 5.21 -13.92
C TYR A 134 -7.02 6.57 -13.55
N ARG A 135 -6.38 7.61 -14.06
CA ARG A 135 -6.85 8.97 -13.91
C ARG A 135 -7.76 9.33 -15.09
N ALA A 136 -9.02 9.65 -14.80
CA ALA A 136 -10.01 10.13 -15.76
C ALA A 136 -9.79 11.60 -16.13
#